data_AF-A0A1B5FUT5-F1
#
_entry.id   AF-A0A1B5FUT5-F1
#
_cell.length_a   1.000
_cell.length_b   1.000
_cell.length_c   1.000
_cell.angle_alpha   90.00
_cell.angle_beta   90.00
_cell.angle_gamma   90.00
#
_symmetry.space_group_name_H-M   'P 1'
#
loop_
_entity.id
_entity.type
_entity.pdbx_description
1 polymer ?
#
loop_
_entity_poly.entity_id
_entity_poly.type
_entity_poly.pdbx_seq_one_letter_code
_entity_poly.pdbx_strand_id
1 'polypeptide(L)'
;MQESTVPSLPLENSDKALLFLIAHRSELQSDDIVISFYQKIDRDYLFTASSKQIRSQGGSGSVGFYRVSPEGSITMTDANGTPF
;
A
#
# COMPACT_ATOMS: atom_id res chain seq x y z
N MET A 1 6.39 -9.63 21.32
CA MET A 1 6.67 -8.52 20.39
C MET A 1 7.09 -9.15 19.09
N GLN A 2 6.24 -9.17 18.06
CA GLN A 2 6.69 -9.59 16.73
C GLN A 2 7.53 -8.44 16.17
N GLU A 3 8.84 -8.64 16.12
CA GLU A 3 9.70 -7.81 15.27
C GLU A 3 9.17 -7.94 13.85
N SER A 4 8.39 -6.95 13.41
CA SER A 4 7.98 -6.84 12.01
C SER A 4 9.24 -6.42 11.25
N THR A 5 10.03 -7.42 10.86
CA THR A 5 11.23 -7.20 10.05
C THR A 5 10.80 -6.52 8.76
N VAL A 6 11.15 -5.24 8.63
CA VAL A 6 10.97 -4.49 7.39
C VAL A 6 11.71 -5.26 6.28
N PRO A 7 11.03 -5.62 5.18
CA PRO A 7 11.67 -6.38 4.11
C PRO A 7 12.88 -5.64 3.55
N SER A 8 13.97 -6.36 3.32
CA SER A 8 15.15 -5.83 2.65
C SER A 8 14.89 -5.64 1.16
N LEU A 9 15.50 -4.61 0.57
CA LEU A 9 15.48 -4.36 -0.85
C LEU A 9 16.40 -5.34 -1.61
N PRO A 10 16.14 -5.65 -2.90
CA PRO A 10 14.95 -5.24 -3.65
C PRO A 10 13.68 -5.99 -3.22
N LEU A 11 12.52 -5.37 -3.39
CA LEU A 11 11.22 -5.97 -3.10
C LEU A 11 10.82 -6.91 -4.25
N GLU A 12 11.10 -8.20 -4.04
CA GLU A 12 10.99 -9.24 -5.07
C GLU A 12 9.54 -9.59 -5.46
N ASN A 13 8.56 -9.26 -4.63
CA ASN A 13 7.15 -9.56 -4.87
C ASN A 13 6.22 -8.56 -4.15
N SER A 14 4.91 -8.67 -4.44
CA SER A 14 3.87 -7.82 -3.86
C SER A 14 3.78 -7.93 -2.34
N ASP A 15 4.04 -9.10 -1.76
CA ASP A 15 3.92 -9.29 -0.32
C ASP A 15 5.03 -8.56 0.44
N LYS A 16 6.28 -8.64 -0.05
CA LYS A 16 7.39 -7.84 0.46
C LYS A 16 7.12 -6.35 0.27
N ALA A 17 6.58 -5.94 -0.88
CA ALA A 17 6.26 -4.54 -1.12
C ALA A 17 5.12 -4.02 -0.22
N LEU A 18 4.13 -4.87 0.09
CA LEU A 18 3.05 -4.55 1.02
C LEU A 18 3.57 -4.35 2.44
N LEU A 19 4.38 -5.28 2.94
CA LEU A 19 4.98 -5.18 4.26
C LEU A 19 5.89 -3.95 4.37
N PHE A 20 6.66 -3.66 3.32
CA PHE A 20 7.48 -2.45 3.24
C PHE A 20 6.62 -1.17 3.27
N LEU A 21 5.51 -1.13 2.51
CA LEU A 21 4.58 0.00 2.50
C LEU A 21 3.99 0.28 3.89
N ILE A 22 3.42 -0.75 4.53
CA ILE A 22 2.78 -0.62 5.85
C ILE A 22 3.80 -0.20 6.91
N ALA A 23 5.03 -0.72 6.85
CA ALA A 23 6.08 -0.35 7.80
C ALA A 23 6.50 1.13 7.70
N HIS A 24 6.40 1.75 6.52
CA HIS A 24 6.86 3.13 6.28
C HIS A 24 5.74 4.18 6.23
N ARG A 25 4.47 3.77 6.27
CA ARG A 25 3.30 4.65 6.24
C ARG A 25 2.44 4.38 7.47
N SER A 26 2.65 5.14 8.53
CA SER A 26 1.96 4.96 9.81
C SER A 26 0.45 5.12 9.68
N GLU A 27 -0.03 5.93 8.73
CA GLU A 27 -1.45 6.07 8.41
C GLU A 27 -2.10 4.76 7.93
N LEU A 28 -1.31 3.82 7.40
CA LEU A 28 -1.78 2.54 6.87
C LEU A 28 -1.75 1.41 7.92
N GLN A 29 -1.21 1.65 9.10
CA GLN A 29 -1.15 0.67 10.20
C GLN A 29 -2.44 0.61 11.03
N SER A 30 -3.41 1.48 10.74
CA SER A 30 -4.70 1.49 11.41
C SER A 30 -5.50 0.22 11.10
N ASP A 31 -6.16 -0.36 12.12
CA ASP A 31 -7.07 -1.50 11.97
C ASP A 31 -8.27 -1.21 11.04
N ASP A 32 -8.59 0.07 10.84
CA ASP A 32 -9.62 0.51 9.90
C ASP A 32 -9.18 0.36 8.43
N ILE A 33 -7.87 0.43 8.17
CA ILE A 33 -7.33 0.43 6.82
C ILE A 33 -7.05 -1.00 6.35
N VAL A 34 -7.54 -1.32 5.16
CA VAL A 34 -7.20 -2.52 4.41
C VAL A 34 -6.40 -2.10 3.20
N ILE A 35 -5.20 -2.63 3.09
CA ILE A 35 -4.36 -2.51 1.89
C ILE A 35 -4.52 -3.78 1.07
N SER A 36 -4.65 -3.64 -0.25
CA SER A 36 -4.69 -4.76 -1.16
C SER A 36 -3.84 -4.49 -2.40
N PHE A 37 -3.14 -5.51 -2.88
CA PHE A 37 -2.44 -5.42 -4.16
C PHE A 37 -3.47 -5.19 -5.26
N TYR A 38 -3.25 -4.17 -6.09
CA TYR A 38 -4.15 -3.80 -7.17
C TYR A 38 -3.64 -4.32 -8.51
N GLN A 39 -2.42 -3.93 -8.90
CA GLN A 39 -1.76 -4.42 -10.11
C GLN A 39 -0.26 -4.11 -10.11
N LYS A 40 0.47 -4.68 -11.08
CA LYS A 40 1.84 -4.29 -11.38
C LYS A 40 1.84 -3.19 -12.44
N ILE A 41 2.67 -2.17 -12.27
CA ILE A 41 2.91 -1.13 -13.29
C ILE A 41 4.40 -1.11 -13.55
N ASP A 42 4.79 -1.59 -14.74
CA ASP A 42 6.18 -1.91 -15.09
C ASP A 42 6.82 -2.84 -14.05
N ARG A 43 7.79 -2.35 -13.28
CA ARG A 43 8.46 -3.09 -12.21
C ARG A 43 7.82 -2.86 -10.85
N ASP A 44 6.97 -1.84 -10.71
CA ASP A 44 6.41 -1.37 -9.45
C ASP A 44 5.11 -2.09 -9.09
N TYR A 45 4.75 -2.01 -7.82
CA TYR A 45 3.55 -2.60 -7.25
C TYR A 45 2.59 -1.50 -6.85
N LEU A 46 1.40 -1.49 -7.44
CA LEU A 46 0.32 -0.57 -7.08
C LEU A 46 -0.59 -1.24 -6.06
N PHE A 47 -0.84 -0.56 -4.95
CA PHE A 47 -1.74 -0.97 -3.88
C PHE A 47 -2.91 0.01 -3.78
N THR A 48 -4.08 -0.52 -3.43
CA THR A 48 -5.23 0.29 -3.02
C THR A 48 -5.37 0.24 -1.49
N ALA A 49 -5.65 1.39 -0.89
CA ALA A 49 -6.00 1.51 0.52
C ALA A 49 -7.50 1.80 0.65
N SER A 50 -8.16 1.09 1.56
CA SER A 50 -9.59 1.28 1.84
C SER A 50 -9.88 1.30 3.34
N SER A 51 -10.76 2.20 3.78
CA SER A 51 -11.30 2.26 5.14
C SER A 51 -12.54 1.37 5.30
N LYS A 52 -12.55 0.51 6.33
CA LYS A 52 -13.71 -0.32 6.71
C LYS A 52 -14.86 0.56 7.21
N GLN A 53 -14.56 1.60 7.97
CA GLN A 53 -15.52 2.53 8.54
C GLN A 53 -16.21 3.37 7.47
N ILE A 54 -15.49 3.90 6.47
CA ILE A 54 -16.12 4.64 5.38
C ILE A 54 -17.05 3.72 4.58
N ARG A 55 -16.66 2.46 4.36
CA ARG A 55 -17.53 1.46 3.71
C ARG A 55 -18.79 1.18 4.53
N SER A 56 -18.67 1.03 5.85
CA SER A 56 -19.84 0.74 6.71
C SER A 56 -20.82 1.90 6.79
N GLN A 57 -20.38 3.12 6.52
CA GLN A 57 -21.22 4.33 6.43
C GLN A 57 -21.80 4.57 5.02
N GLY A 58 -21.60 3.64 4.07
CA GLY A 58 -22.14 3.74 2.71
C GLY A 58 -21.25 4.51 1.71
N GLY A 59 -20.05 4.91 2.10
CA GLY A 59 -19.05 5.46 1.19
C GLY A 59 -18.33 4.38 0.38
N SER A 60 -17.59 4.78 -0.66
CA SER A 60 -16.81 3.83 -1.49
C SER A 60 -15.71 3.12 -0.70
N GLY A 61 -15.27 3.73 0.41
CA GLY A 61 -14.19 3.22 1.24
C GLY A 61 -12.80 3.53 0.74
N SER A 62 -12.62 4.00 -0.50
CA SER A 62 -11.30 4.26 -1.05
C SER A 62 -10.65 5.45 -0.34
N VAL A 63 -9.43 5.26 0.16
CA VAL A 63 -8.66 6.33 0.83
C VAL A 63 -7.35 6.65 0.13
N GLY A 64 -6.99 5.91 -0.92
CA GLY A 64 -5.85 6.25 -1.77
C GLY A 64 -5.26 5.06 -2.52
N PHE A 65 -4.27 5.36 -3.36
CA PHE A 65 -3.43 4.37 -4.02
C PHE A 65 -1.96 4.68 -3.75
N TYR A 66 -1.15 3.63 -3.63
CA TYR A 66 0.27 3.72 -3.33
C TYR A 66 1.05 2.86 -4.31
N ARG A 67 2.00 3.48 -5.02
CA ARG A 67 2.94 2.82 -5.91
C ARG A 67 4.26 2.60 -5.17
N VAL A 68 4.72 1.36 -5.14
CA VAL A 68 5.95 0.94 -4.45
C VAL A 68 6.92 0.36 -5.46
N SER A 69 8.10 0.97 -5.59
CA SER A 69 9.14 0.43 -6.48
C SER A 69 9.92 -0.71 -5.81
N PRO A 70 10.48 -1.66 -6.57
CA PRO A 70 11.38 -2.68 -6.01
C PRO A 70 12.55 -2.11 -5.22
N GLU A 71 12.98 -0.89 -5.55
CA GLU A 71 14.07 -0.15 -4.91
C GLU A 71 13.62 0.63 -3.66
N GLY A 72 12.35 0.52 -3.24
CA GLY A 72 11.85 1.04 -1.97
C GLY A 72 11.28 2.46 -2.03
N SER A 73 11.06 3.03 -3.22
CA SER A 73 10.33 4.29 -3.34
C SER A 73 8.85 4.06 -3.10
N ILE A 74 8.21 4.92 -2.30
CA ILE A 74 6.75 4.90 -2.06
C ILE A 74 6.16 6.23 -2.50
N THR A 75 5.30 6.19 -3.50
CA THR A 75 4.60 7.36 -4.04
C THR A 75 3.10 7.18 -3.91
N MET A 76 2.39 8.20 -3.41
CA MET A 76 0.94 8.24 -3.46
C MET A 76 0.50 8.62 -4.88
N THR A 77 -0.50 7.90 -5.40
CA THR A 77 -0.92 8.03 -6.80
C THR A 77 -2.43 8.03 -6.91
N ASP A 78 -2.93 8.33 -8.11
CA ASP A 78 -4.28 7.98 -8.51
C ASP A 78 -4.42 6.46 -8.76
N ALA A 79 -5.62 6.04 -9.18
CA ALA A 79 -5.92 4.64 -9.51
C ALA A 79 -5.14 4.09 -10.72
N ASN A 80 -4.58 4.97 -11.55
CA ASN A 80 -3.77 4.62 -12.72
C ASN A 80 -2.28 4.51 -12.38
N GLY A 81 -1.89 4.80 -11.13
CA GLY A 81 -0.49 4.82 -10.72
C GLY A 81 0.26 6.09 -11.12
N THR A 82 -0.47 7.18 -11.42
CA THR A 82 0.09 8.51 -11.72
C THR A 82 0.31 9.28 -10.43
N PRO A 83 1.53 9.78 -10.14
CA PRO A 83 1.80 10.62 -8.97
C PRO A 83 1.01 11.93 -8.98
N PHE A 84 0.72 12.45 -7.80
CA PHE A 84 0.21 13.81 -7.58
C PHE A 84 1.34 14.83 -7.41
#